data_AF-A0A660MG12-F1
#
_entry.id   AF-A0A660MG12-F1
#
_cell.length_a   1.000
_cell.length_b   1.000
_cell.length_c   1.000
_cell.angle_alpha   90.00
_cell.angle_beta   90.00
_cell.angle_gamma   90.00
#
_symmetry.space_group_name_H-M   'P 1'
#
loop_
_entity.id
_entity.type
_entity.pdbx_description
1 polymer ?
#
loop_
_entity_poly.entity_id
_entity_poly.type
_entity_poly.pdbx_seq_one_letter_code
_entity_poly.pdbx_strand_id
1 'polypeptide(L)'
;MECIMAKNIHPLGLAVLLALAPTAYAADTQDIEKGKKQVEEAGAFIDQQVETIYKKFRYGDMPADNAAAGLAAAEDLNNKYIREIKVGETLFGDKMPGAVTATFYNDEPTIPGLRGKKISVIPINGRYEGCAANIESQYFPEYVECAYITSQKELETFVGQMVIKSQTREVNNLASDQKAAVAESHANRGTWPKDNKDAGVAEAFDIRGKYVKEVRVGVNLSGDKQPGVITATLYNEEPVAPELRGKKLSLVPSKKDGAYQWDCVSNIDSQYLPEPCRHVDK
;
A
#
# COMPACT_ATOMS: atom_id res chain seq x y z
N MET A 1 31.94 -3.32 59.64
CA MET A 1 32.42 -2.69 60.88
C MET A 1 33.02 -1.35 60.49
N GLU A 2 32.55 -0.30 61.16
CA GLU A 2 32.60 1.13 60.81
C GLU A 2 33.98 1.80 60.85
N CYS A 3 33.93 3.11 60.54
CA CYS A 3 34.86 4.23 60.81
C CYS A 3 35.87 4.55 59.70
N ILE A 4 35.65 5.56 58.84
CA ILE A 4 35.42 7.02 58.99
C ILE A 4 36.72 7.81 59.35
N MET A 5 36.97 8.85 58.53
CA MET A 5 37.81 10.06 58.69
C MET A 5 39.31 9.95 58.37
N ALA A 6 39.99 10.87 57.67
CA ALA A 6 39.63 12.18 57.11
C ALA A 6 40.79 12.70 56.23
N LYS A 7 40.53 13.53 55.22
CA LYS A 7 40.91 14.97 55.21
C LYS A 7 40.55 15.66 53.89
N ASN A 8 39.75 16.72 54.02
CA ASN A 8 39.50 17.76 53.02
C ASN A 8 40.81 18.41 52.53
N ILE A 9 40.95 18.55 51.22
CA ILE A 9 41.44 19.79 50.58
C ILE A 9 40.74 19.92 49.22
N HIS A 10 39.85 20.90 49.08
CA HIS A 10 39.61 21.56 47.79
C HIS A 10 40.54 22.78 47.73
N PRO A 11 41.09 23.11 46.55
CA PRO A 11 40.50 24.26 45.88
C PRO A 11 40.38 24.12 44.36
N LEU A 12 39.24 24.59 43.87
CA LEU A 12 39.08 25.42 42.67
C LEU A 12 39.82 24.97 41.40
N GLY A 13 39.08 24.32 40.50
CA GLY A 13 39.45 24.23 39.09
C GLY A 13 38.40 23.50 38.27
N LEU A 14 37.91 24.16 37.21
CA LEU A 14 37.02 23.65 36.17
C LEU A 14 35.54 23.45 36.55
N ALA A 15 34.80 24.57 36.55
CA ALA A 15 33.47 24.55 35.96
C ALA A 15 33.63 24.43 34.44
N VAL A 16 33.59 23.20 33.90
CA VAL A 16 33.39 22.99 32.47
C VAL A 16 31.90 23.06 32.20
N LEU A 17 31.49 24.11 31.48
CA LEU A 17 30.16 24.23 30.90
C LEU A 17 29.86 23.01 30.01
N LEU A 18 28.83 22.25 30.35
CA LEU A 18 28.04 21.50 29.37
C LEU A 18 26.68 22.20 29.24
N ALA A 19 26.61 23.15 28.33
CA ALA A 19 25.38 23.89 28.02
C ALA A 19 25.20 24.12 26.50
N LEU A 20 25.51 23.12 25.67
CA LEU A 20 25.30 23.18 24.21
C LEU A 20 24.26 22.20 23.65
N ALA A 21 23.58 21.42 24.51
CA ALA A 21 22.59 20.43 24.06
C ALA A 21 21.16 20.97 23.75
N PRO A 22 20.62 22.04 24.38
CA PRO A 22 19.21 22.40 24.15
C PRO A 22 18.92 23.04 22.79
N THR A 23 19.88 23.78 22.22
CA THR A 23 19.63 24.62 21.04
C THR A 23 19.72 23.86 19.72
N ALA A 24 20.64 22.89 19.60
CA ALA A 24 20.74 22.05 18.42
C ALA A 24 19.49 21.16 18.24
N TYR A 25 19.04 20.53 19.33
CA TYR A 25 17.84 19.68 19.31
C TYR A 25 16.55 20.46 18.99
N ALA A 26 16.47 21.73 19.41
CA ALA A 26 15.34 22.59 19.10
C ALA A 26 15.36 23.08 17.62
N ALA A 27 16.55 23.28 17.04
CA ALA A 27 16.68 23.63 15.63
C ALA A 27 16.31 22.45 14.71
N ASP A 28 16.76 21.24 15.05
CA ASP A 28 16.45 20.02 14.29
C ASP A 28 14.93 19.73 14.28
N THR A 29 14.25 19.92 15.42
CA THR A 29 12.80 19.74 15.49
C THR A 29 12.03 20.82 14.71
N GLN A 30 12.51 22.06 14.70
CA GLN A 30 11.90 23.14 13.89
C GLN A 30 12.03 22.89 12.38
N ASP A 31 13.18 22.37 11.93
CA ASP A 31 13.40 22.02 10.53
C ASP A 31 12.58 20.81 10.10
N ILE A 32 12.38 19.82 10.98
CA ILE A 32 11.47 18.69 10.72
C ILE A 32 10.04 19.16 10.52
N GLU A 33 9.51 20.00 11.41
CA GLU A 33 8.14 20.52 11.29
C GLU A 33 7.95 21.41 10.07
N LYS A 34 8.99 22.20 9.70
CA LYS A 34 8.99 22.94 8.44
C LYS A 34 9.00 22.00 7.24
N GLY A 35 9.79 20.93 7.28
CA GLY A 35 9.84 19.90 6.25
C GLY A 35 8.51 19.18 6.06
N LYS A 36 7.84 18.80 7.14
CA LYS A 36 6.50 18.20 7.11
C LYS A 36 5.50 19.06 6.36
N LYS A 37 5.48 20.37 6.61
CA LYS A 37 4.62 21.32 5.88
C LYS A 37 4.98 21.39 4.39
N GLN A 38 6.27 21.37 4.05
CA GLN A 38 6.70 21.36 2.65
C GLN A 38 6.27 20.07 1.93
N VAL A 39 6.35 18.91 2.60
CA VAL A 39 5.87 17.62 2.09
C VAL A 39 4.35 17.59 1.96
N GLU A 40 3.61 18.16 2.91
CA GLU A 40 2.14 18.27 2.86
C GLU A 40 1.67 19.15 1.69
N GLU A 41 2.27 20.33 1.51
CA GLU A 41 1.98 21.21 0.37
C GLU A 41 2.35 20.56 -0.97
N ALA A 42 3.46 19.82 -1.02
CA ALA A 42 3.84 19.03 -2.19
C ALA A 42 2.83 17.91 -2.47
N GLY A 43 2.38 17.19 -1.44
CA GLY A 43 1.37 16.13 -1.53
C GLY A 43 0.06 16.66 -2.10
N ALA A 44 -0.46 17.76 -1.56
CA ALA A 44 -1.67 18.40 -2.08
C ALA A 44 -1.54 18.80 -3.56
N PHE A 45 -0.35 19.24 -3.98
CA PHE A 45 -0.08 19.58 -5.37
C PHE A 45 -0.01 18.35 -6.29
N ILE A 46 0.61 17.26 -5.82
CA ILE A 46 0.63 15.97 -6.54
C ILE A 46 -0.79 15.43 -6.68
N ASP A 47 -1.61 15.51 -5.63
CA ASP A 47 -2.99 15.03 -5.62
C ASP A 47 -3.85 15.73 -6.68
N GLN A 48 -3.64 17.04 -6.90
CA GLN A 48 -4.30 17.76 -8.00
C GLN A 48 -3.96 17.20 -9.39
N GLN A 49 -2.69 16.81 -9.60
CA GLN A 49 -2.26 16.19 -10.86
C GLN A 49 -2.83 14.77 -11.00
N VAL A 50 -2.76 13.99 -9.92
CA VAL A 50 -3.33 12.64 -9.83
C VAL A 50 -4.83 12.67 -10.11
N GLU A 51 -5.58 13.62 -9.57
CA GLU A 51 -7.02 13.77 -9.81
C GLU A 51 -7.30 14.10 -11.28
N THR A 52 -6.49 14.99 -11.88
CA THR A 52 -6.61 15.34 -13.30
C THR A 52 -6.38 14.13 -14.20
N ILE A 53 -5.34 13.33 -13.91
CA ILE A 53 -5.06 12.08 -14.62
C ILE A 53 -6.20 11.08 -14.40
N TYR A 54 -6.58 10.85 -13.15
CA TYR A 54 -7.61 9.88 -12.81
C TYR A 54 -8.94 10.17 -13.52
N LYS A 55 -9.40 11.42 -13.56
CA LYS A 55 -10.63 11.81 -14.27
C LYS A 55 -10.60 11.46 -15.77
N LYS A 56 -9.44 11.54 -16.42
CA LYS A 56 -9.28 11.28 -17.86
C LYS A 56 -9.02 9.79 -18.16
N PHE A 57 -8.29 9.10 -17.30
CA PHE A 57 -7.70 7.78 -17.59
C PHE A 57 -8.24 6.63 -16.72
N ARG A 58 -9.24 6.86 -15.86
CA ARG A 58 -9.82 5.85 -14.94
C ARG A 58 -10.15 4.50 -15.56
N TYR A 59 -10.51 4.48 -16.85
CA TYR A 59 -10.93 3.28 -17.58
C TYR A 59 -10.03 2.95 -18.79
N GLY A 60 -8.88 3.61 -18.91
CA GLY A 60 -7.97 3.46 -20.05
C GLY A 60 -6.53 3.26 -19.63
N ASP A 61 -5.64 3.27 -20.62
CA ASP A 61 -4.20 3.18 -20.38
C ASP A 61 -3.69 4.44 -19.69
N MET A 62 -2.86 4.26 -18.66
CA MET A 62 -2.28 5.38 -17.94
C MET A 62 -1.34 6.20 -18.84
N PRO A 63 -1.26 7.53 -18.67
CA PRO A 63 -0.49 8.39 -19.56
C PRO A 63 1.02 8.14 -19.47
N ALA A 64 1.69 8.15 -20.61
CA ALA A 64 3.14 7.89 -20.69
C ALA A 64 4.01 9.11 -20.30
N ASP A 65 3.43 10.31 -20.31
CA ASP A 65 4.11 11.58 -19.99
C ASP A 65 3.09 12.71 -19.67
N ASN A 66 3.59 13.91 -19.36
CA ASN A 66 2.76 15.08 -19.03
C ASN A 66 1.85 15.50 -20.19
N ALA A 67 2.32 15.40 -21.43
CA ALA A 67 1.57 15.80 -22.61
C ALA A 67 0.39 14.85 -22.84
N ALA A 68 0.62 13.54 -22.73
CA ALA A 68 -0.42 12.53 -22.74
C ALA A 68 -1.43 12.74 -21.61
N ALA A 69 -0.97 13.12 -20.41
CA ALA A 69 -1.86 13.47 -19.30
C ALA A 69 -2.65 14.77 -19.52
N GLY A 70 -2.24 15.61 -20.49
CA GLY A 70 -2.76 16.94 -20.72
C GLY A 70 -2.55 17.85 -19.52
N LEU A 71 -1.36 17.77 -18.92
CA LEU A 71 -0.90 18.65 -17.84
C LEU A 71 0.00 19.76 -18.41
N ALA A 72 0.08 20.87 -17.67
CA ALA A 72 0.93 21.99 -18.01
C ALA A 72 2.42 21.61 -17.97
N ALA A 73 3.26 22.41 -18.63
CA ALA A 73 4.70 22.21 -18.60
C ALA A 73 5.25 22.49 -17.19
N ALA A 74 6.47 22.00 -16.90
CA ALA A 74 7.05 22.16 -15.56
C ALA A 74 7.25 23.63 -15.17
N GLU A 75 7.48 24.50 -16.16
CA GLU A 75 7.68 25.94 -16.00
C GLU A 75 6.40 26.68 -15.58
N ASP A 76 5.23 26.07 -15.80
CA ASP A 76 3.92 26.64 -15.46
C ASP A 76 3.44 26.22 -14.06
N LEU A 77 4.22 25.40 -13.36
CA LEU A 77 3.88 24.93 -12.01
C LEU A 77 4.05 26.09 -11.01
N ASN A 78 2.94 26.69 -10.60
CA ASN A 78 2.93 27.72 -9.56
C ASN A 78 3.05 27.10 -8.15
N ASN A 79 4.16 26.40 -7.87
CA ASN A 79 4.45 25.80 -6.57
C ASN A 79 5.78 26.31 -6.01
N LYS A 80 5.81 26.56 -4.70
CA LYS A 80 6.95 27.16 -3.99
C LYS A 80 8.10 26.19 -3.71
N TYR A 81 7.83 24.88 -3.61
CA TYR A 81 8.80 23.87 -3.20
C TYR A 81 9.07 22.81 -4.26
N ILE A 82 8.16 22.64 -5.23
CA ILE A 82 8.28 21.67 -6.31
C ILE A 82 8.81 22.33 -7.58
N ARG A 83 9.98 21.86 -8.01
CA ARG A 83 10.68 22.28 -9.22
C ARG A 83 10.04 21.73 -10.49
N GLU A 84 9.60 20.48 -10.44
CA GLU A 84 9.00 19.80 -11.58
C GLU A 84 8.07 18.68 -11.13
N ILE A 85 7.05 18.41 -11.95
CA ILE A 85 6.26 17.19 -11.91
C ILE A 85 6.44 16.47 -13.23
N LYS A 86 6.80 15.19 -13.15
CA LYS A 86 6.87 14.29 -14.29
C LYS A 86 5.86 13.18 -14.15
N VAL A 87 5.05 13.01 -15.18
CA VAL A 87 4.17 11.86 -15.38
C VAL A 87 4.92 10.81 -16.18
N GLY A 88 4.70 9.53 -15.88
CA GLY A 88 5.27 8.43 -16.64
C GLY A 88 6.69 8.03 -16.23
N GLU A 89 7.24 8.66 -15.19
CA GLU A 89 8.59 8.41 -14.67
C GLU A 89 8.56 8.22 -13.15
N THR A 90 9.37 7.30 -12.63
CA THR A 90 9.57 7.09 -11.19
C THR A 90 10.62 8.05 -10.61
N LEU A 91 10.86 8.01 -9.29
CA LEU A 91 11.89 8.82 -8.63
C LEU A 91 13.31 8.56 -9.17
N PHE A 92 13.56 7.37 -9.74
CA PHE A 92 14.83 7.02 -10.37
C PHE A 92 14.85 7.27 -11.89
N GLY A 93 13.73 7.69 -12.48
CA GLY A 93 13.63 8.03 -13.91
C GLY A 93 13.20 6.88 -14.81
N ASP A 94 12.93 5.70 -14.25
CA ASP A 94 12.39 4.57 -15.00
C ASP A 94 11.00 4.88 -15.53
N LYS A 95 10.70 4.39 -16.74
CA LYS A 95 9.40 4.59 -17.35
C LYS A 95 8.35 3.74 -16.66
N MET A 96 7.31 4.41 -16.16
CA MET A 96 6.15 3.80 -15.52
C MET A 96 4.92 4.63 -15.85
N PRO A 97 4.11 4.23 -16.85
CA PRO A 97 2.92 4.98 -17.25
C PRO A 97 2.01 5.31 -16.07
N GLY A 98 1.63 6.58 -15.96
CA GLY A 98 0.83 7.14 -14.89
C GLY A 98 1.55 7.39 -13.57
N ALA A 99 2.81 6.98 -13.36
CA ALA A 99 3.54 7.40 -12.17
C ALA A 99 3.65 8.93 -12.17
N VAL A 100 3.39 9.58 -11.02
CA VAL A 100 3.50 11.02 -10.86
C VAL A 100 4.64 11.30 -9.89
N THR A 101 5.72 11.89 -10.40
CA THR A 101 6.92 12.18 -9.61
C THR A 101 7.13 13.67 -9.48
N ALA A 102 7.09 14.17 -8.26
CA ALA A 102 7.47 15.54 -7.93
C ALA A 102 8.94 15.59 -7.48
N THR A 103 9.67 16.61 -7.92
CA THR A 103 11.04 16.89 -7.47
C THR A 103 11.08 18.23 -6.74
N PHE A 104 11.66 18.25 -5.55
CA PHE A 104 11.84 19.47 -4.78
C PHE A 104 12.95 20.36 -5.36
N TYR A 105 12.82 21.68 -5.20
CA TYR A 105 13.87 22.65 -5.55
C TYR A 105 15.17 22.38 -4.79
N ASN A 106 16.31 22.79 -5.35
CA ASN A 106 17.63 22.59 -4.77
C ASN A 106 18.10 23.76 -3.88
N ASP A 107 17.26 24.77 -3.75
CA ASP A 107 17.55 26.06 -3.15
C ASP A 107 16.43 26.50 -2.21
N GLU A 108 16.61 27.64 -1.58
CA GLU A 108 15.58 28.23 -0.74
C GLU A 108 14.35 28.59 -1.57
N PRO A 109 13.13 28.38 -1.05
CA PRO A 109 12.79 28.18 0.36
C PRO A 109 12.76 26.71 0.83
N THR A 110 13.15 25.75 0.00
CA THR A 110 13.19 24.33 0.34
C THR A 110 14.23 24.05 1.43
N ILE A 111 13.85 23.29 2.46
CA ILE A 111 14.77 22.95 3.54
C ILE A 111 15.87 22.00 3.06
N PRO A 112 17.08 22.03 3.65
CA PRO A 112 18.19 21.18 3.22
C PRO A 112 17.85 19.69 3.08
N GLY A 113 17.07 19.12 4.01
CA GLY A 113 16.68 17.70 3.98
C GLY A 113 15.81 17.29 2.79
N LEU A 114 15.14 18.23 2.12
CA LEU A 114 14.25 17.97 0.98
C LEU A 114 14.85 18.36 -0.36
N ARG A 115 15.96 19.11 -0.40
CA ARG A 115 16.51 19.65 -1.65
C ARG A 115 16.84 18.56 -2.66
N GLY A 116 16.25 18.67 -3.85
CA GLY A 116 16.42 17.70 -4.95
C GLY A 116 15.84 16.32 -4.69
N LYS A 117 15.18 16.11 -3.55
CA LYS A 117 14.48 14.86 -3.23
C LYS A 117 13.20 14.76 -4.03
N LYS A 118 12.65 13.55 -4.08
CA LYS A 118 11.55 13.19 -4.95
C LYS A 118 10.51 12.37 -4.20
N ILE A 119 9.26 12.56 -4.60
CA ILE A 119 8.10 11.76 -4.21
C ILE A 119 7.47 11.23 -5.49
N SER A 120 7.29 9.92 -5.58
CA SER A 120 6.58 9.24 -6.67
C SER A 120 5.30 8.61 -6.14
N VAL A 121 4.17 9.02 -6.68
CA VAL A 121 2.88 8.35 -6.48
C VAL A 121 2.68 7.37 -7.63
N ILE A 122 2.43 6.11 -7.28
CA ILE A 122 2.54 4.95 -8.17
C ILE A 122 1.14 4.35 -8.39
N PRO A 123 0.71 4.25 -9.66
CA PRO A 123 -0.52 3.56 -9.99
C PRO A 123 -0.31 2.05 -10.06
N ILE A 124 -1.26 1.30 -9.49
CA ILE A 124 -1.40 -0.14 -9.62
C ILE A 124 -2.80 -0.40 -10.18
N ASN A 125 -2.88 -1.06 -11.34
CA ASN A 125 -4.15 -1.36 -12.00
C ASN A 125 -5.05 -0.13 -12.23
N GLY A 126 -4.45 0.99 -12.62
CA GLY A 126 -5.18 2.24 -12.89
C GLY A 126 -5.59 3.02 -11.63
N ARG A 127 -5.18 2.56 -10.43
CA ARG A 127 -5.45 3.24 -9.15
C ARG A 127 -4.16 3.65 -8.49
N TYR A 128 -4.09 4.88 -7.99
CA TYR A 128 -2.95 5.33 -7.21
C TYR A 128 -3.03 4.73 -5.81
N GLU A 129 -2.16 3.76 -5.54
CA GLU A 129 -2.16 2.99 -4.28
C GLU A 129 -0.79 3.03 -3.57
N GLY A 130 0.27 3.44 -4.26
CA GLY A 130 1.63 3.46 -3.73
C GLY A 130 2.22 4.85 -3.66
N CYS A 131 3.06 5.10 -2.65
CA CYS A 131 3.95 6.23 -2.58
C CYS A 131 5.36 5.74 -2.28
N ALA A 132 6.34 6.23 -3.04
CA ALA A 132 7.77 5.98 -2.82
C ALA A 132 8.54 7.30 -2.88
N ALA A 133 9.45 7.52 -1.94
CA ALA A 133 10.23 8.75 -1.88
C ALA A 133 11.65 8.47 -1.38
N ASN A 134 12.61 9.30 -1.80
CA ASN A 134 13.97 9.29 -1.24
C ASN A 134 14.14 10.33 -0.12
N ILE A 135 13.04 10.60 0.60
CA ILE A 135 12.89 11.54 1.72
C ILE A 135 12.75 10.73 3.00
N GLU A 136 13.49 11.10 4.04
CA GLU A 136 13.41 10.44 5.34
C GLU A 136 11.99 10.51 5.92
N SER A 137 11.54 9.41 6.53
CA SER A 137 10.16 9.26 7.03
C SER A 137 9.74 10.33 8.04
N GLN A 138 10.68 10.90 8.79
CA GLN A 138 10.41 11.97 9.76
C GLN A 138 9.80 13.25 9.15
N TYR A 139 10.00 13.48 7.84
CA TYR A 139 9.42 14.61 7.12
C TYR A 139 8.01 14.32 6.58
N PHE A 140 7.50 13.10 6.71
CA PHE A 140 6.12 12.79 6.35
C PHE A 140 5.21 13.00 7.57
N PRO A 141 4.03 13.63 7.40
CA PRO A 141 3.01 13.60 8.43
C PRO A 141 2.62 12.16 8.79
N GLU A 142 2.22 11.92 10.04
CA GLU A 142 1.90 10.55 10.54
C GLU A 142 0.79 9.85 9.74
N TYR A 143 -0.08 10.61 9.09
CA TYR A 143 -1.17 10.09 8.26
C TYR A 143 -0.76 9.81 6.80
N VAL A 144 0.47 10.15 6.40
CA VAL A 144 0.99 9.92 5.04
C VAL A 144 1.94 8.73 5.07
N GLU A 145 1.51 7.62 4.50
CA GLU A 145 2.37 6.46 4.28
C GLU A 145 3.09 6.59 2.93
N CYS A 146 4.41 6.81 2.98
CA CYS A 146 5.27 6.78 1.80
C CYS A 146 6.51 5.94 2.07
N ALA A 147 6.81 4.99 1.19
CA ALA A 147 7.97 4.13 1.35
C ALA A 147 9.27 4.91 1.14
N TYR A 148 10.19 4.82 2.10
CA TYR A 148 11.54 5.36 1.94
C TYR A 148 12.35 4.42 1.05
N ILE A 149 12.70 4.88 -0.15
CA ILE A 149 13.36 4.09 -1.18
C ILE A 149 14.61 4.84 -1.67
N THR A 150 15.74 4.14 -1.67
CA THR A 150 17.06 4.70 -2.00
C THR A 150 17.71 4.07 -3.22
N SER A 151 17.16 2.96 -3.72
CA SER A 151 17.62 2.32 -4.95
C SER A 151 16.49 1.85 -5.86
N GLN A 152 16.80 1.71 -7.14
CA GLN A 152 15.87 1.17 -8.14
C GLN A 152 15.42 -0.25 -7.79
N LYS A 153 16.32 -1.10 -7.28
CA LYS A 153 15.98 -2.47 -6.87
C LYS A 153 14.98 -2.52 -5.71
N GLU A 154 15.11 -1.61 -4.74
CA GLU A 154 14.13 -1.45 -3.67
C GLU A 154 12.77 -1.04 -4.23
N LEU A 155 12.74 -0.11 -5.20
CA LEU A 155 11.51 0.30 -5.87
C LEU A 155 10.84 -0.86 -6.61
N GLU A 156 11.60 -1.63 -7.38
CA GLU A 156 11.11 -2.81 -8.11
C GLU A 156 10.47 -3.83 -7.15
N THR A 157 11.15 -4.09 -6.03
CA THR A 157 10.64 -4.98 -4.98
C THR A 157 9.34 -4.45 -4.37
N PHE A 158 9.31 -3.16 -4.02
CA PHE A 158 8.14 -2.50 -3.45
C PHE A 158 6.93 -2.56 -4.40
N VAL A 159 7.13 -2.22 -5.68
CA VAL A 159 6.09 -2.28 -6.70
C VAL A 159 5.62 -3.71 -6.95
N GLY A 160 6.53 -4.68 -7.02
CA GLY A 160 6.19 -6.10 -7.14
C GLY A 160 5.27 -6.58 -6.01
N GLN A 161 5.60 -6.22 -4.75
CA GLN A 161 4.76 -6.55 -3.60
C GLN A 161 3.37 -5.88 -3.67
N MET A 162 3.29 -4.63 -4.13
CA MET A 162 2.00 -3.95 -4.32
C MET A 162 1.14 -4.62 -5.39
N VAL A 163 1.75 -5.06 -6.51
CA VAL A 163 1.05 -5.81 -7.55
C VAL A 163 0.46 -7.10 -6.97
N ILE A 164 1.26 -7.88 -6.24
CA ILE A 164 0.81 -9.15 -5.62
C ILE A 164 -0.35 -8.90 -4.63
N LYS A 165 -0.25 -7.87 -3.78
CA LYS A 165 -1.33 -7.48 -2.85
C LYS A 165 -2.59 -7.05 -3.58
N SER A 166 -2.47 -6.30 -4.68
CA SER A 166 -3.60 -5.88 -5.52
C SER A 166 -4.31 -7.07 -6.17
N GLN A 167 -3.54 -8.02 -6.73
CA GLN A 167 -4.10 -9.26 -7.30
C GLN A 167 -4.82 -10.09 -6.22
N THR A 168 -4.22 -10.23 -5.05
CA THR A 168 -4.82 -10.97 -3.92
C THR A 168 -6.09 -10.31 -3.39
N ARG A 169 -6.18 -8.97 -3.44
CA ARG A 169 -7.39 -8.22 -3.08
C ARG A 169 -8.55 -8.56 -4.02
N GLU A 170 -8.32 -8.68 -5.33
CA GLU A 170 -9.36 -9.10 -6.28
C GLU A 170 -9.90 -10.49 -5.94
N VAL A 171 -9.01 -11.45 -5.64
CA VAL A 171 -9.37 -12.81 -5.23
C VAL A 171 -10.32 -12.79 -4.03
N ASN A 172 -9.93 -12.06 -2.97
CA ASN A 172 -10.75 -11.96 -1.76
C ASN A 172 -12.10 -11.28 -2.01
N ASN A 173 -12.13 -10.24 -2.84
CA ASN A 173 -13.36 -9.51 -3.17
C ASN A 173 -14.34 -10.42 -3.89
N LEU A 174 -13.92 -11.07 -5.00
CA LEU A 174 -14.79 -11.95 -5.77
C LEU A 174 -15.32 -13.14 -4.96
N ALA A 175 -14.50 -13.70 -4.06
CA ALA A 175 -14.95 -14.73 -3.11
C ALA A 175 -15.93 -14.17 -2.07
N SER A 176 -15.64 -12.99 -1.49
CA SER A 176 -16.48 -12.39 -0.46
C SER A 176 -17.84 -11.93 -0.98
N ASP A 177 -17.93 -11.53 -2.24
CA ASP A 177 -19.18 -11.13 -2.89
C ASP A 177 -20.23 -12.27 -2.92
N GLN A 178 -19.80 -13.53 -2.78
CA GLN A 178 -20.72 -14.69 -2.77
C GLN A 178 -21.26 -15.02 -1.36
N LYS A 179 -20.71 -14.42 -0.30
CA LYS A 179 -21.04 -14.75 1.10
C LYS A 179 -22.53 -14.58 1.40
N ALA A 180 -23.13 -13.50 0.92
CA ALA A 180 -24.54 -13.20 1.18
C ALA A 180 -25.45 -14.29 0.60
N ALA A 181 -25.26 -14.65 -0.67
CA ALA A 181 -26.05 -15.68 -1.35
C ALA A 181 -25.89 -17.07 -0.68
N VAL A 182 -24.66 -17.44 -0.31
CA VAL A 182 -24.41 -18.71 0.40
C VAL A 182 -25.09 -18.73 1.78
N ALA A 183 -24.98 -17.63 2.54
CA ALA A 183 -25.61 -17.50 3.85
C ALA A 183 -27.15 -17.50 3.77
N GLU A 184 -27.73 -16.86 2.76
CA GLU A 184 -29.17 -16.83 2.50
C GLU A 184 -29.68 -18.22 2.09
N SER A 185 -28.99 -18.90 1.18
CA SER A 185 -29.33 -20.27 0.78
C SER A 185 -29.33 -21.21 1.99
N HIS A 186 -28.31 -21.10 2.86
CA HIS A 186 -28.26 -21.85 4.12
C HIS A 186 -29.40 -21.46 5.07
N ALA A 187 -29.72 -20.17 5.22
CA ALA A 187 -30.81 -19.71 6.08
C ALA A 187 -32.17 -20.28 5.66
N ASN A 188 -32.40 -20.35 4.35
CA ASN A 188 -33.67 -20.81 3.77
C ASN A 188 -33.82 -22.34 3.77
N ARG A 189 -32.71 -23.09 3.62
CA ARG A 189 -32.73 -24.56 3.44
C ARG A 189 -32.22 -25.35 4.63
N GLY A 190 -31.60 -24.69 5.61
CA GLY A 190 -31.00 -25.32 6.79
C GLY A 190 -29.74 -26.14 6.50
N THR A 191 -29.23 -26.13 5.27
CA THR A 191 -28.02 -26.84 4.84
C THR A 191 -27.19 -25.96 3.92
N TRP A 192 -25.87 -26.10 3.96
CA TRP A 192 -24.97 -25.34 3.11
C TRP A 192 -25.13 -25.75 1.64
N PRO A 193 -25.08 -24.80 0.68
CA PRO A 193 -25.24 -25.12 -0.73
C PRO A 193 -24.08 -26.00 -1.23
N LYS A 194 -24.40 -27.01 -2.04
CA LYS A 194 -23.40 -27.98 -2.55
C LYS A 194 -22.61 -27.46 -3.74
N ASP A 195 -23.11 -26.42 -4.41
CA ASP A 195 -22.56 -25.83 -5.62
C ASP A 195 -23.10 -24.39 -5.84
N ASN A 196 -22.62 -23.72 -6.89
CA ASN A 196 -23.02 -22.36 -7.25
C ASN A 196 -24.52 -22.22 -7.51
N LYS A 197 -25.12 -23.19 -8.21
CA LYS A 197 -26.55 -23.19 -8.53
C LYS A 197 -27.40 -23.31 -7.28
N ASP A 198 -27.02 -24.16 -6.33
CA ASP A 198 -27.70 -24.30 -5.05
C ASP A 198 -27.55 -23.03 -4.18
N ALA A 199 -26.44 -22.31 -4.32
CA ALA A 199 -26.23 -21.01 -3.67
C ALA A 199 -27.01 -19.87 -4.36
N GLY A 200 -27.52 -20.07 -5.59
CA GLY A 200 -28.21 -19.03 -6.35
C GLY A 200 -27.28 -17.99 -6.98
N VAL A 201 -26.03 -18.36 -7.25
CA VAL A 201 -25.04 -17.50 -7.93
C VAL A 201 -24.71 -18.03 -9.33
N ALA A 202 -24.00 -17.22 -10.12
CA ALA A 202 -23.57 -17.62 -11.46
C ALA A 202 -22.67 -18.88 -11.44
N GLU A 203 -22.59 -19.58 -12.58
CA GLU A 203 -21.71 -20.74 -12.73
C GLU A 203 -20.25 -20.37 -12.44
N ALA A 204 -19.46 -21.33 -11.95
CA ALA A 204 -18.15 -21.03 -11.37
C ALA A 204 -17.19 -20.26 -12.30
N PHE A 205 -17.19 -20.60 -13.59
CA PHE A 205 -16.34 -19.94 -14.61
C PHE A 205 -16.89 -18.59 -15.09
N ASP A 206 -18.15 -18.28 -14.80
CA ASP A 206 -18.73 -16.97 -15.10
C ASP A 206 -18.39 -15.95 -14.00
N ILE A 207 -18.03 -16.42 -12.80
CA ILE A 207 -17.49 -15.58 -11.72
C ILE A 207 -15.97 -15.51 -11.87
N ARG A 208 -15.50 -14.59 -12.72
CA ARG A 208 -14.09 -14.39 -13.04
C ARG A 208 -13.72 -12.90 -13.09
N GLY A 209 -12.43 -12.62 -12.96
CA GLY A 209 -11.87 -11.27 -12.95
C GLY A 209 -10.63 -11.14 -13.83
N LYS A 210 -9.86 -10.07 -13.63
CA LYS A 210 -8.58 -9.85 -14.34
C LYS A 210 -7.55 -10.93 -13.97
N TYR A 211 -7.51 -11.32 -12.69
CA TYR A 211 -6.56 -12.30 -12.15
C TYR A 211 -7.23 -13.61 -11.73
N VAL A 212 -8.54 -13.59 -11.49
CA VAL A 212 -9.32 -14.74 -11.00
C VAL A 212 -9.92 -15.52 -12.15
N LYS A 213 -9.64 -16.83 -12.19
CA LYS A 213 -10.14 -17.78 -13.19
C LYS A 213 -11.57 -18.24 -12.93
N GLU A 214 -11.90 -18.55 -11.68
CA GLU A 214 -13.22 -19.02 -11.28
C GLU A 214 -13.45 -18.81 -9.78
N VAL A 215 -14.73 -18.74 -9.38
CA VAL A 215 -15.17 -18.82 -7.98
C VAL A 215 -16.19 -19.94 -7.86
N ARG A 216 -15.84 -20.97 -7.09
CA ARG A 216 -16.66 -22.17 -6.92
C ARG A 216 -17.21 -22.26 -5.50
N VAL A 217 -18.50 -22.56 -5.37
CA VAL A 217 -19.14 -22.89 -4.09
C VAL A 217 -19.16 -24.41 -3.91
N GLY A 218 -19.00 -24.87 -2.67
CA GLY A 218 -19.12 -26.28 -2.31
C GLY A 218 -17.87 -27.12 -2.52
N VAL A 219 -16.74 -26.49 -2.84
CA VAL A 219 -15.45 -27.16 -3.06
C VAL A 219 -14.36 -26.41 -2.30
N ASN A 220 -13.55 -27.11 -1.54
CA ASN A 220 -12.47 -26.52 -0.75
C ASN A 220 -11.17 -26.31 -1.56
N LEU A 221 -10.15 -25.79 -0.90
CA LEU A 221 -8.85 -25.46 -1.50
C LEU A 221 -8.18 -26.66 -2.19
N SER A 222 -8.29 -27.85 -1.58
CA SER A 222 -7.75 -29.13 -2.08
C SER A 222 -8.53 -29.69 -3.27
N GLY A 223 -9.76 -29.23 -3.50
CA GLY A 223 -10.64 -29.73 -4.55
C GLY A 223 -11.68 -30.74 -4.06
N ASP A 224 -11.75 -30.99 -2.75
CA ASP A 224 -12.75 -31.88 -2.16
C ASP A 224 -14.09 -31.17 -1.99
N LYS A 225 -15.18 -31.95 -2.05
CA LYS A 225 -16.52 -31.42 -1.80
C LYS A 225 -16.66 -30.99 -0.35
N GLN A 226 -16.98 -29.73 -0.14
CA GLN A 226 -17.25 -29.15 1.17
C GLN A 226 -18.36 -28.08 1.00
N PRO A 227 -19.63 -28.43 1.23
CA PRO A 227 -20.76 -27.54 1.03
C PRO A 227 -20.57 -26.17 1.71
N GLY A 228 -20.97 -25.11 1.01
CA GLY A 228 -20.88 -23.72 1.49
C GLY A 228 -19.51 -23.06 1.35
N VAL A 229 -18.41 -23.82 1.24
CA VAL A 229 -17.08 -23.21 1.04
C VAL A 229 -17.05 -22.48 -0.29
N ILE A 230 -16.57 -21.23 -0.29
CA ILE A 230 -16.37 -20.42 -1.49
C ILE A 230 -14.88 -20.41 -1.80
N THR A 231 -14.46 -20.96 -2.94
CA THR A 231 -13.05 -21.01 -3.35
C THR A 231 -12.83 -20.23 -4.64
N ALA A 232 -12.03 -19.18 -4.57
CA ALA A 232 -11.54 -18.44 -5.72
C ALA A 232 -10.16 -18.98 -6.16
N THR A 233 -9.99 -19.18 -7.47
CA THR A 233 -8.75 -19.68 -8.07
C THR A 233 -8.17 -18.64 -9.01
N LEU A 234 -6.88 -18.33 -8.86
CA LEU A 234 -6.16 -17.45 -9.78
C LEU A 234 -5.83 -18.16 -11.09
N TYR A 235 -5.70 -17.42 -12.19
CA TYR A 235 -5.12 -17.96 -13.43
C TYR A 235 -3.71 -18.50 -13.19
N ASN A 236 -3.28 -19.45 -14.03
CA ASN A 236 -1.95 -20.06 -13.95
C ASN A 236 -0.97 -19.43 -14.96
N GLU A 237 -1.26 -18.22 -15.42
CA GLU A 237 -0.57 -17.54 -16.51
C GLU A 237 -0.66 -16.02 -16.33
N GLU A 238 -0.04 -15.27 -17.23
CA GLU A 238 -0.13 -13.81 -17.23
C GLU A 238 -1.58 -13.35 -17.44
N PRO A 239 -2.01 -12.25 -16.79
CA PRO A 239 -1.21 -11.26 -16.06
C PRO A 239 -1.00 -11.56 -14.56
N VAL A 240 -1.24 -12.80 -14.09
CA VAL A 240 -1.01 -13.17 -12.69
C VAL A 240 0.49 -13.22 -12.38
N ALA A 241 0.87 -12.60 -11.27
CA ALA A 241 2.24 -12.59 -10.77
C ALA A 241 2.73 -14.04 -10.60
N PRO A 242 3.98 -14.37 -10.99
CA PRO A 242 4.49 -15.74 -10.93
C PRO A 242 4.28 -16.43 -9.58
N GLU A 243 4.44 -15.70 -8.49
CA GLU A 243 4.26 -16.15 -7.11
C GLU A 243 2.82 -16.53 -6.79
N LEU A 244 1.84 -16.08 -7.58
CA LEU A 244 0.41 -16.28 -7.34
C LEU A 244 -0.25 -17.27 -8.31
N ARG A 245 0.43 -17.68 -9.38
CA ARG A 245 -0.16 -18.50 -10.45
C ARG A 245 -0.78 -19.79 -9.90
N GLY A 246 -2.06 -20.01 -10.23
CA GLY A 246 -2.84 -21.19 -9.80
C GLY A 246 -3.13 -21.27 -8.30
N LYS A 247 -2.73 -20.28 -7.49
CA LYS A 247 -3.04 -20.22 -6.06
C LYS A 247 -4.51 -19.92 -5.83
N LYS A 248 -4.98 -20.22 -4.62
CA LYS A 248 -6.39 -20.19 -4.24
C LYS A 248 -6.60 -19.53 -2.89
N LEU A 249 -7.80 -19.01 -2.70
CA LEU A 249 -8.33 -18.53 -1.42
C LEU A 249 -9.73 -19.10 -1.25
N SER A 250 -9.97 -19.73 -0.10
CA SER A 250 -11.24 -20.32 0.30
C SER A 250 -11.80 -19.58 1.51
N LEU A 251 -13.11 -19.35 1.51
CA LEU A 251 -13.87 -18.81 2.63
C LEU A 251 -14.78 -19.94 3.16
N VAL A 252 -14.50 -20.40 4.37
CA VAL A 252 -15.17 -21.52 5.02
C VAL A 252 -16.27 -20.95 5.92
N PRO A 253 -17.55 -21.20 5.62
CA PRO A 253 -18.61 -20.67 6.44
C PRO A 253 -18.80 -21.49 7.71
N SER A 254 -19.18 -20.80 8.78
CA SER A 254 -19.75 -21.40 9.97
C SER A 254 -20.91 -20.54 10.49
N LYS A 255 -21.75 -21.11 11.37
CA LYS A 255 -22.84 -20.38 12.04
C LYS A 255 -22.70 -20.57 13.53
N LYS A 256 -22.55 -19.47 14.27
CA LYS A 256 -22.39 -19.47 15.73
C LYS A 256 -23.25 -18.36 16.32
N ASP A 257 -24.03 -18.68 17.35
CA ASP A 257 -24.88 -17.72 18.08
C ASP A 257 -25.82 -16.90 17.16
N GLY A 258 -26.31 -17.53 16.09
CA GLY A 258 -27.18 -16.89 15.09
C GLY A 258 -26.45 -16.06 14.03
N ALA A 259 -25.15 -15.80 14.18
CA ALA A 259 -24.34 -15.06 13.23
C ALA A 259 -23.57 -16.00 12.28
N TYR A 260 -23.42 -15.57 11.02
CA TYR A 260 -22.57 -16.21 10.04
C TYR A 260 -21.12 -15.72 10.18
N GLN A 261 -20.18 -16.65 10.21
CA GLN A 261 -18.74 -16.41 10.28
C GLN A 261 -18.05 -17.04 9.08
N TRP A 262 -16.88 -16.52 8.72
CA TRP A 262 -16.14 -16.94 7.54
C TRP A 262 -14.65 -17.03 7.86
N ASP A 263 -14.14 -18.25 7.98
CA ASP A 263 -12.72 -18.48 8.12
C ASP A 263 -12.06 -18.44 6.74
N CYS A 264 -10.84 -17.91 6.68
CA CYS A 264 -10.07 -17.84 5.44
C CYS A 264 -9.07 -18.99 5.39
N VAL A 265 -8.93 -19.65 4.25
CA VAL A 265 -7.92 -20.69 4.00
C VAL A 265 -7.26 -20.41 2.66
N SER A 266 -5.93 -20.38 2.57
CA SER A 266 -5.24 -20.03 1.33
C SER A 266 -3.86 -20.71 1.25
N ASN A 267 -3.36 -20.91 0.03
CA ASN A 267 -1.96 -21.27 -0.23
C ASN A 267 -1.15 -20.08 -0.78
N ILE A 268 -1.70 -18.87 -0.71
CA ILE A 268 -1.01 -17.58 -0.92
C ILE A 268 -0.24 -17.25 0.36
N ASP A 269 0.98 -16.72 0.22
CA ASP A 269 1.77 -16.28 1.36
C ASP A 269 0.99 -15.23 2.18
N SER A 270 0.94 -15.43 3.50
CA SER A 270 0.12 -14.65 4.41
C SER A 270 0.44 -13.16 4.37
N GLN A 271 1.67 -12.76 4.03
CA GLN A 271 2.03 -11.35 3.91
C GLN A 271 1.29 -10.61 2.78
N TYR A 272 0.78 -11.35 1.79
CA TYR A 272 0.03 -10.81 0.66
C TYR A 272 -1.49 -10.86 0.85
N LEU A 273 -1.96 -11.62 1.84
CA LEU A 273 -3.38 -11.73 2.15
C LEU A 273 -3.91 -10.47 2.86
N PRO A 274 -5.20 -10.14 2.70
CA PRO A 274 -5.87 -9.16 3.54
C PRO A 274 -5.79 -9.55 5.02
N GLU A 275 -5.78 -8.58 5.93
CA GLU A 275 -5.63 -8.82 7.37
C GLU A 275 -6.54 -9.92 7.94
N PRO A 276 -7.86 -9.98 7.61
CA PRO A 276 -8.73 -11.07 8.08
C PRO A 276 -8.30 -12.47 7.62
N CYS A 277 -7.47 -12.56 6.58
CA CYS A 277 -6.93 -13.79 6.01
C CYS A 277 -5.46 -14.03 6.35
N ARG A 278 -4.81 -13.24 7.21
CA ARG A 278 -3.38 -13.43 7.54
C ARG A 278 -3.12 -14.48 8.62
N HIS A 279 -4.15 -14.92 9.35
CA HIS A 279 -4.01 -15.88 10.45
C HIS A 279 -4.07 -17.36 10.01
N VAL A 280 -3.75 -17.63 8.75
CA VAL A 280 -3.96 -18.94 8.10
C VAL A 280 -2.67 -19.76 8.13
N ASP A 281 -2.11 -19.89 9.33
CA ASP A 281 -1.20 -20.98 9.68
C ASP A 281 -1.82 -21.71 10.89
N LYS A 282 -2.82 -22.56 10.64
CA LYS A 282 -3.25 -23.61 11.57
C LYS A 282 -3.67 -24.87 10.83
#